data_AF-A0A935QXV1-F1
#
_entry.id   AF-A0A935QXV1-F1
#
_cell.length_a   1.000
_cell.length_b   1.000
_cell.length_c   1.000
_cell.angle_alpha   90.00
_cell.angle_beta   90.00
_cell.angle_gamma   90.00
#
_symmetry.space_group_name_H-M   'P 1'
#
loop_
_entity.id
_entity.type
_entity.pdbx_description
1 polymer ?
#
loop_
_entity_poly.entity_id
_entity_poly.type
_entity_poly.pdbx_seq_one_letter_code
_entity_poly.pdbx_strand_id
1 'polypeptide(L)'
;MVTSLTFARVEDGVSAGFDLDNHVSEAGDDEGCGIPDLLGPNGEPGIDNAFARLLPALESTEAAAVEPLIQQSIRDGVLLLLIELEDYDDPLDDVCVDFTVLQGLGEPFVSAAGEIVSGQTFDRDPNATPSTVEAVALTDGALQAGPLTLVLPFTIFDVSLEIQVSGAIFGLTLSPDGHFEGLFGGGLDVDYLLRIAQEENVDPDLYGTLEPLLRAASDLDLDGDGECSQISITFEVSGELAFLFPE
;
A
#
# COMPACT_ATOMS: atom_id res chain seq x y z
N MET A 1 -12.86 -5.10 4.84
CA MET A 1 -12.36 -3.78 5.28
C MET A 1 -10.93 -3.94 5.75
N VAL A 2 -10.02 -3.09 5.31
CA VAL A 2 -8.61 -3.10 5.78
C VAL A 2 -8.56 -2.69 7.25
N THR A 3 -7.85 -3.47 8.07
CA THR A 3 -7.68 -3.23 9.52
C THR A 3 -6.24 -2.98 9.92
N SER A 4 -5.28 -3.30 9.06
CA SER A 4 -3.86 -3.04 9.28
C SER A 4 -3.12 -2.83 7.96
N LEU A 5 -2.18 -1.88 7.97
CA LEU A 5 -1.14 -1.69 6.96
C LEU A 5 0.21 -1.49 7.66
N THR A 6 1.15 -2.38 7.41
CA THR A 6 2.50 -2.37 7.99
C THR A 6 3.51 -2.41 6.87
N PHE A 7 4.60 -1.65 6.95
CA PHE A 7 5.61 -1.70 5.89
C PHE A 7 6.26 -3.09 5.85
N ALA A 8 6.27 -3.72 4.68
CA ALA A 8 7.03 -4.94 4.46
C ALA A 8 8.52 -4.64 4.63
N ARG A 9 9.24 -5.51 5.34
CA ARG A 9 10.64 -5.28 5.74
C ARG A 9 11.62 -6.01 4.84
N VAL A 10 12.85 -5.48 4.77
CA VAL A 10 13.98 -6.16 4.13
C VAL A 10 14.84 -6.84 5.18
N GLU A 11 15.10 -8.13 4.98
CA GLU A 11 16.04 -8.92 5.79
C GLU A 11 17.00 -9.67 4.87
N ASP A 12 18.31 -9.45 5.01
CA ASP A 12 19.35 -10.12 4.20
C ASP A 12 19.13 -10.05 2.67
N GLY A 13 18.55 -8.94 2.19
CA GLY A 13 18.25 -8.72 0.76
C GLY A 13 16.96 -9.39 0.28
N VAL A 14 16.16 -9.92 1.20
CA VAL A 14 14.87 -10.55 0.95
C VAL A 14 13.76 -9.63 1.46
N SER A 15 12.69 -9.48 0.69
CA SER A 15 11.48 -8.75 1.09
C SER A 15 10.25 -9.40 0.47
N ALA A 16 9.12 -9.34 1.16
CA ALA A 16 7.83 -9.52 0.52
C ALA A 16 7.54 -8.33 -0.41
N GLY A 17 6.84 -8.56 -1.52
CA GLY A 17 6.48 -7.51 -2.48
C GLY A 17 6.10 -8.09 -3.84
N PHE A 18 6.18 -7.24 -4.85
CA PHE A 18 5.85 -7.56 -6.24
C PHE A 18 6.95 -7.07 -7.16
N ASP A 19 7.00 -7.68 -8.35
CA ASP A 19 7.64 -7.10 -9.52
C ASP A 19 6.65 -6.11 -10.16
N LEU A 20 6.91 -4.82 -9.98
CA LEU A 20 6.04 -3.70 -10.34
C LEU A 20 6.38 -3.15 -11.73
N ASP A 21 7.60 -3.35 -12.22
CA ASP A 21 8.06 -2.86 -13.52
C ASP A 21 8.23 -3.98 -14.59
N ASN A 22 8.10 -5.25 -14.20
CA ASN A 22 8.36 -6.45 -15.01
C ASN A 22 9.81 -6.57 -15.46
N HIS A 23 10.73 -6.08 -14.65
CA HIS A 23 12.17 -6.09 -14.89
C HIS A 23 12.90 -6.65 -13.68
N VAL A 24 14.13 -7.13 -13.91
CA VAL A 24 15.01 -7.59 -12.83
C VAL A 24 16.26 -6.72 -12.85
N SER A 25 16.26 -5.69 -12.02
CA SER A 25 17.32 -4.69 -11.93
C SER A 25 18.53 -5.23 -11.17
N GLU A 26 19.70 -5.11 -11.78
CA GLU A 26 20.99 -5.31 -11.12
C GLU A 26 21.58 -3.97 -10.65
N ALA A 27 22.59 -4.02 -9.78
CA ALA A 27 23.25 -2.81 -9.33
C ALA A 27 23.90 -2.05 -10.50
N GLY A 28 23.47 -0.81 -10.72
CA GLY A 28 23.90 0.03 -11.84
C GLY A 28 23.17 -0.23 -13.15
N ASP A 29 22.05 -0.96 -13.13
CA ASP A 29 21.13 -1.06 -14.25
C ASP A 29 20.41 0.28 -14.50
N ASP A 30 20.34 0.72 -15.75
CA ASP A 30 19.78 2.04 -16.09
C ASP A 30 18.24 2.05 -15.95
N GLU A 31 17.57 0.90 -16.14
CA GLU A 31 16.10 0.80 -16.12
C GLU A 31 15.55 0.90 -14.68
N GLY A 32 16.22 0.24 -13.72
CA GLY A 32 15.94 0.37 -12.28
C GLY A 32 16.69 1.50 -11.57
N CYS A 33 17.18 2.51 -12.30
CA CYS A 33 17.91 3.66 -11.74
C CYS A 33 19.12 3.32 -10.85
N GLY A 34 19.77 2.21 -11.16
CA GLY A 34 20.92 1.67 -10.45
C GLY A 34 20.58 1.00 -9.12
N ILE A 35 19.30 0.88 -8.78
CA ILE A 35 18.81 0.23 -7.57
C ILE A 35 18.57 -1.25 -7.90
N PRO A 36 19.27 -2.18 -7.23
CA PRO A 36 19.01 -3.59 -7.45
C PRO A 36 17.73 -4.02 -6.74
N ASP A 37 16.99 -4.91 -7.39
CA ASP A 37 15.77 -5.46 -6.81
C ASP A 37 16.09 -6.38 -5.64
N LEU A 38 15.05 -6.70 -4.89
CA LEU A 38 15.10 -7.65 -3.79
C LEU A 38 14.75 -9.05 -4.30
N LEU A 39 15.10 -10.05 -3.49
CA LEU A 39 14.56 -11.38 -3.64
C LEU A 39 13.26 -11.50 -2.86
N GLY A 40 12.30 -12.23 -3.39
CA GLY A 40 11.11 -12.63 -2.66
C GLY A 40 11.40 -13.74 -1.66
N PRO A 41 10.47 -14.02 -0.73
CA PRO A 41 10.67 -15.02 0.32
C PRO A 41 10.90 -16.45 -0.21
N ASN A 42 10.47 -16.75 -1.44
CA ASN A 42 10.70 -18.04 -2.09
C ASN A 42 11.90 -18.03 -3.05
N GLY A 43 12.66 -16.93 -3.10
CA GLY A 43 13.86 -16.76 -3.93
C GLY A 43 13.58 -16.28 -5.35
N GLU A 44 12.33 -15.90 -5.66
CA GLU A 44 11.97 -15.20 -6.89
C GLU A 44 12.70 -13.84 -6.97
N PRO A 45 13.26 -13.46 -8.13
CA PRO A 45 13.88 -12.14 -8.31
C PRO A 45 12.83 -11.08 -8.69
N GLY A 46 13.25 -9.81 -8.73
CA GLY A 46 12.43 -8.71 -9.25
C GLY A 46 11.51 -8.07 -8.21
N ILE A 47 11.79 -8.19 -6.90
CA ILE A 47 10.90 -7.58 -5.90
C ILE A 47 11.24 -6.11 -5.69
N ASP A 48 10.29 -5.26 -6.04
CA ASP A 48 10.32 -3.82 -5.84
C ASP A 48 9.79 -3.45 -4.45
N ASN A 49 10.71 -3.07 -3.57
CA ASN A 49 10.38 -2.50 -2.26
C ASN A 49 11.53 -1.61 -1.75
N ALA A 50 12.00 -0.69 -2.57
CA ALA A 50 13.14 0.18 -2.26
C ALA A 50 12.90 1.04 -1.01
N PHE A 51 11.66 1.47 -0.75
CA PHE A 51 11.31 2.20 0.48
C PHE A 51 11.69 1.41 1.74
N ALA A 52 11.57 0.09 1.72
CA ALA A 52 11.89 -0.74 2.88
C ALA A 52 13.38 -0.74 3.26
N ARG A 53 14.27 -0.41 2.31
CA ARG A 53 15.70 -0.21 2.58
C ARG A 53 15.96 1.07 3.40
N LEU A 54 15.04 2.05 3.33
CA LEU A 54 15.14 3.30 4.07
C LEU A 54 14.63 3.17 5.52
N LEU A 55 13.73 2.22 5.79
CA LEU A 55 13.07 2.07 7.09
C LEU A 55 14.03 2.08 8.29
N PRO A 56 15.16 1.34 8.31
CA PRO A 56 16.06 1.36 9.47
C PRO A 56 16.64 2.74 9.77
N ALA A 57 16.88 3.55 8.75
CA ALA A 57 17.35 4.92 8.92
C ALA A 57 16.20 5.82 9.41
N LEU A 58 15.01 5.70 8.81
CA LEU A 58 13.81 6.46 9.17
C LEU A 58 13.35 6.19 10.60
N GLU A 59 13.45 4.96 11.08
CA GLU A 59 13.09 4.55 12.45
C GLU A 59 13.95 5.20 13.53
N SER A 60 15.13 5.70 13.18
CA SER A 60 15.97 6.47 14.09
C SER A 60 15.59 7.95 14.20
N THR A 61 14.59 8.38 13.41
CA THR A 61 14.10 9.76 13.30
C THR A 61 12.63 9.86 13.75
N GLU A 62 12.03 11.05 13.63
CA GLU A 62 10.60 11.26 13.88
C GLU A 62 9.71 10.52 12.88
N ALA A 63 10.25 10.12 11.71
CA ALA A 63 9.54 9.31 10.72
C ALA A 63 9.13 7.92 11.25
N ALA A 64 9.70 7.46 12.37
CA ALA A 64 9.23 6.26 13.07
C ALA A 64 7.75 6.31 13.47
N ALA A 65 7.15 7.50 13.54
CA ALA A 65 5.74 7.68 13.86
C ALA A 65 4.79 7.40 12.68
N VAL A 66 5.28 7.29 11.44
CA VAL A 66 4.44 7.16 10.24
C VAL A 66 3.56 5.91 10.29
N GLU A 67 4.13 4.73 10.54
CA GLU A 67 3.34 3.49 10.60
C GLU A 67 2.29 3.50 11.73
N PRO A 68 2.62 3.92 12.97
CA PRO A 68 1.59 4.16 14.00
C PRO A 68 0.49 5.15 13.59
N LEU A 69 0.81 6.20 12.83
CA LEU A 69 -0.17 7.17 12.34
C LEU A 69 -1.09 6.58 11.26
N ILE A 70 -0.57 5.70 10.39
CA ILE A 70 -1.38 4.94 9.43
C ILE A 70 -2.38 4.06 10.20
N GLN A 71 -1.89 3.31 11.19
CA GLN A 71 -2.72 2.43 12.02
C GLN A 71 -3.79 3.21 12.81
N GLN A 72 -3.43 4.38 13.33
CA GLN A 72 -4.38 5.26 14.00
C GLN A 72 -5.44 5.79 13.02
N SER A 73 -5.03 6.17 11.81
CA SER A 73 -5.93 6.65 10.76
C SER A 73 -6.96 5.59 10.35
N ILE A 74 -6.57 4.30 10.32
CA ILE A 74 -7.48 3.18 10.08
C ILE A 74 -8.50 3.04 11.23
N ARG A 75 -8.04 3.11 12.49
CA ARG A 75 -8.93 3.00 13.66
C ARG A 75 -9.90 4.16 13.80
N ASP A 76 -9.47 5.37 13.43
CA ASP A 76 -10.29 6.58 13.51
C ASP A 76 -11.22 6.72 12.29
N GLY A 77 -11.13 5.82 11.30
CA GLY A 77 -11.95 5.85 10.09
C GLY A 77 -11.55 6.91 9.08
N VAL A 78 -10.40 7.57 9.28
CA VAL A 78 -9.82 8.50 8.30
C VAL A 78 -9.32 7.73 7.07
N LEU A 79 -8.63 6.61 7.31
CA LEU A 79 -8.22 5.67 6.27
C LEU A 79 -9.14 4.44 6.33
N LEU A 80 -10.35 4.59 5.81
CA LEU A 80 -11.34 3.52 5.75
C LEU A 80 -11.38 2.90 4.35
N LEU A 81 -10.52 1.90 4.11
CA LEU A 81 -10.49 1.16 2.85
C LEU A 81 -11.35 -0.10 2.93
N LEU A 82 -12.21 -0.27 1.94
CA LEU A 82 -13.07 -1.43 1.75
C LEU A 82 -12.65 -2.14 0.46
N ILE A 83 -12.59 -3.46 0.54
CA ILE A 83 -12.35 -4.34 -0.60
C ILE A 83 -13.66 -5.07 -0.83
N GLU A 84 -14.20 -4.91 -2.03
CA GLU A 84 -15.43 -5.52 -2.50
C GLU A 84 -15.09 -6.50 -3.62
N LEU A 85 -15.66 -7.71 -3.52
CA LEU A 85 -15.56 -8.74 -4.54
C LEU A 85 -16.95 -8.95 -5.12
N GLU A 86 -17.12 -8.60 -6.38
CA GLU A 86 -18.35 -8.88 -7.14
C GLU A 86 -18.15 -10.13 -8.00
N ASP A 87 -19.26 -10.78 -8.36
CA ASP A 87 -19.26 -12.10 -9.05
C ASP A 87 -18.43 -13.18 -8.29
N TYR A 88 -18.35 -13.06 -6.96
CA TYR A 88 -17.68 -14.02 -6.07
C TYR A 88 -18.60 -15.20 -5.71
N ASP A 89 -18.58 -16.25 -6.54
CA ASP A 89 -19.48 -17.40 -6.43
C ASP A 89 -18.86 -18.57 -5.65
N ASP A 90 -17.55 -18.82 -5.81
CA ASP A 90 -16.81 -19.87 -5.08
C ASP A 90 -15.67 -19.25 -4.26
N PRO A 91 -15.66 -19.44 -2.92
CA PRO A 91 -14.66 -18.79 -2.06
C PRO A 91 -13.25 -19.40 -2.13
N LEU A 92 -13.06 -20.49 -2.87
CA LEU A 92 -11.75 -21.10 -3.08
C LEU A 92 -11.28 -20.92 -4.51
N ASP A 93 -12.12 -21.21 -5.50
CA ASP A 93 -11.72 -21.22 -6.90
C ASP A 93 -12.76 -20.55 -7.79
N ASP A 94 -12.48 -19.33 -8.22
CA ASP A 94 -13.34 -18.54 -9.10
C ASP A 94 -12.52 -17.94 -10.24
N VAL A 95 -13.06 -17.99 -11.45
CA VAL A 95 -12.33 -17.58 -12.66
C VAL A 95 -12.56 -16.13 -13.05
N CYS A 96 -13.56 -15.47 -12.46
CA CYS A 96 -13.98 -14.14 -12.87
C CYS A 96 -14.61 -13.38 -11.70
N VAL A 97 -13.75 -12.82 -10.85
CA VAL A 97 -14.15 -11.96 -9.73
C VAL A 97 -13.76 -10.53 -10.04
N ASP A 98 -14.69 -9.60 -9.87
CA ASP A 98 -14.38 -8.18 -9.98
C ASP A 98 -13.89 -7.67 -8.63
N PHE A 99 -12.63 -7.23 -8.61
CA PHE A 99 -11.96 -6.73 -7.40
C PHE A 99 -12.05 -5.21 -7.37
N THR A 100 -12.74 -4.66 -6.37
CA THR A 100 -12.88 -3.22 -6.19
C THR A 100 -12.33 -2.77 -4.85
N VAL A 101 -11.44 -1.77 -4.87
CA VAL A 101 -11.04 -1.01 -3.67
C VAL A 101 -11.82 0.30 -3.65
N LEU A 102 -12.50 0.57 -2.55
CA LEU A 102 -13.29 1.78 -2.35
C LEU A 102 -13.02 2.39 -0.98
N GLN A 103 -13.31 3.68 -0.85
CA GLN A 103 -13.25 4.38 0.44
C GLN A 103 -14.63 4.38 1.10
N GLY A 104 -14.66 4.05 2.39
CA GLY A 104 -15.86 4.10 3.21
C GLY A 104 -15.94 5.38 4.04
N LEU A 105 -17.08 5.60 4.68
CA LEU A 105 -17.31 6.63 5.69
C LEU A 105 -17.70 6.01 7.03
N GLY A 106 -17.26 6.67 8.11
CA GLY A 106 -17.58 6.30 9.49
C GLY A 106 -16.34 5.93 10.31
N GLU A 107 -16.51 5.85 11.62
CA GLU A 107 -15.46 5.46 12.55
C GLU A 107 -15.66 3.99 12.96
N PRO A 108 -14.70 3.09 12.68
CA PRO A 108 -14.80 1.70 13.09
C PRO A 108 -14.90 1.55 14.61
N PHE A 109 -15.78 0.68 15.08
CA PHE A 109 -15.79 0.25 16.47
C PHE A 109 -14.54 -0.59 16.78
N VAL A 110 -13.87 -0.23 17.87
CA VAL A 110 -12.67 -0.90 18.36
C VAL A 110 -12.99 -1.63 19.66
N SER A 111 -12.48 -2.86 19.80
CA SER A 111 -12.60 -3.68 20.99
C SER A 111 -11.80 -3.09 22.17
N ALA A 112 -12.01 -3.63 23.38
CA ALA A 112 -11.21 -3.23 24.55
C ALA A 112 -9.71 -3.58 24.41
N ALA A 113 -9.34 -4.45 23.45
CA ALA A 113 -7.97 -4.80 23.15
C ALA A 113 -7.33 -3.89 22.08
N GLY A 114 -8.08 -2.95 21.50
CA GLY A 114 -7.58 -2.07 20.43
C GLY A 114 -7.73 -2.65 19.02
N GLU A 115 -8.45 -3.76 18.87
CA GLU A 115 -8.70 -4.44 17.59
C GLU A 115 -10.00 -3.94 16.97
N ILE A 116 -10.04 -3.74 15.66
CA ILE A 116 -11.28 -3.35 14.99
C ILE A 116 -12.25 -4.54 15.01
N VAL A 117 -13.51 -4.26 15.35
CA VAL A 117 -14.55 -5.29 15.42
C VAL A 117 -14.99 -5.71 14.02
N SER A 118 -15.07 -7.01 13.77
CA SER A 118 -15.55 -7.57 12.49
C SER A 118 -17.07 -7.45 12.32
N GLY A 119 -17.54 -7.46 11.07
CA GLY A 119 -18.97 -7.48 10.70
C GLY A 119 -19.68 -6.13 10.83
N GLN A 120 -18.94 -5.03 10.79
CA GLN A 120 -19.50 -3.67 10.83
C GLN A 120 -20.08 -3.25 9.48
N THR A 121 -20.96 -2.25 9.47
CA THR A 121 -21.57 -1.70 8.24
C THR A 121 -21.12 -0.26 8.05
N PHE A 122 -20.69 0.09 6.84
CA PHE A 122 -20.20 1.42 6.49
C PHE A 122 -20.94 1.97 5.27
N ASP A 123 -20.92 3.29 5.13
CA ASP A 123 -21.35 3.98 3.90
C ASP A 123 -20.17 4.02 2.91
N ARG A 124 -20.47 4.03 1.61
CA ARG A 124 -19.47 4.37 0.57
C ARG A 124 -19.23 5.88 0.59
N ASP A 125 -17.98 6.33 0.43
CA ASP A 125 -17.73 7.76 0.19
C ASP A 125 -18.16 8.12 -1.25
N PRO A 126 -19.19 8.97 -1.43
CA PRO A 126 -19.67 9.33 -2.76
C PRO A 126 -18.71 10.24 -3.55
N ASN A 127 -17.68 10.79 -2.91
CA ASN A 127 -16.67 11.64 -3.54
C ASN A 127 -15.42 10.86 -3.95
N ALA A 128 -15.20 9.69 -3.37
CA ALA A 128 -14.08 8.83 -3.73
C ALA A 128 -14.42 8.01 -4.99
N THR A 129 -13.46 7.92 -5.91
CA THR A 129 -13.59 7.06 -7.08
C THR A 129 -13.08 5.66 -6.73
N PRO A 130 -13.90 4.60 -6.87
CA PRO A 130 -13.43 3.23 -6.68
C PRO A 130 -12.36 2.85 -7.70
N SER A 131 -11.46 1.95 -7.31
CA SER A 131 -10.46 1.35 -8.19
C SER A 131 -10.81 -0.10 -8.43
N THR A 132 -11.13 -0.46 -9.67
CA THR A 132 -11.64 -1.79 -10.03
C THR A 132 -10.71 -2.50 -11.00
N VAL A 133 -10.51 -3.79 -10.77
CA VAL A 133 -9.87 -4.73 -11.69
C VAL A 133 -10.90 -5.83 -11.97
N GLU A 134 -11.38 -5.89 -13.21
CA GLU A 134 -12.38 -6.87 -13.63
C GLU A 134 -11.74 -8.24 -13.91
N ALA A 135 -12.52 -9.31 -13.75
CA ALA A 135 -12.16 -10.67 -14.14
C ALA A 135 -10.83 -11.19 -13.55
N VAL A 136 -10.60 -10.95 -12.26
CA VAL A 136 -9.49 -11.52 -11.50
C VAL A 136 -9.79 -12.99 -11.20
N ALA A 137 -8.77 -13.85 -11.34
CA ALA A 137 -8.86 -15.24 -10.93
C ALA A 137 -8.54 -15.39 -9.44
N LEU A 138 -9.41 -16.10 -8.73
CA LEU A 138 -9.20 -16.64 -7.39
C LEU A 138 -8.80 -18.12 -7.52
N THR A 139 -7.72 -18.53 -6.86
CA THR A 139 -7.26 -19.92 -6.86
C THR A 139 -6.81 -20.30 -5.47
N ASP A 140 -7.35 -21.41 -4.94
CA ASP A 140 -7.12 -21.86 -3.57
C ASP A 140 -7.31 -20.75 -2.51
N GLY A 141 -8.29 -19.86 -2.71
CA GLY A 141 -8.60 -18.72 -1.85
C GLY A 141 -7.63 -17.53 -1.98
N ALA A 142 -6.70 -17.57 -2.93
CA ALA A 142 -5.77 -16.48 -3.20
C ALA A 142 -6.06 -15.76 -4.52
N LEU A 143 -5.93 -14.44 -4.55
CA LEU A 143 -6.07 -13.63 -5.76
C LEU A 143 -4.93 -12.61 -5.85
N GLN A 144 -4.65 -12.17 -7.08
CA GLN A 144 -3.79 -11.02 -7.35
C GLN A 144 -4.51 -10.06 -8.28
N ALA A 145 -4.68 -8.82 -7.86
CA ALA A 145 -5.41 -7.78 -8.59
C ALA A 145 -4.52 -6.56 -8.81
N GLY A 146 -4.39 -6.13 -10.06
CA GLY A 146 -3.61 -4.96 -10.46
C GLY A 146 -3.25 -5.00 -11.95
N PRO A 147 -2.63 -3.93 -12.48
CA PRO A 147 -2.32 -2.68 -11.78
C PRO A 147 -3.56 -1.79 -11.60
N LEU A 148 -3.60 -1.02 -10.52
CA LEU A 148 -4.61 0.02 -10.27
C LEU A 148 -3.98 1.31 -9.71
N THR A 149 -4.74 2.40 -9.65
CA THR A 149 -4.29 3.64 -9.01
C THR A 149 -5.12 3.87 -7.75
N LEU A 150 -4.48 3.77 -6.58
CA LEU A 150 -5.16 3.95 -5.30
C LEU A 150 -4.89 5.33 -4.72
N VAL A 151 -5.89 5.96 -4.13
CA VAL A 151 -5.72 7.19 -3.34
C VAL A 151 -5.94 6.86 -1.88
N LEU A 152 -4.92 7.09 -1.06
CA LEU A 152 -4.92 6.85 0.38
C LEU A 152 -5.14 8.18 1.12
N PRO A 153 -6.31 8.37 1.76
CA PRO A 153 -6.55 9.55 2.58
C PRO A 153 -5.80 9.42 3.91
N PHE A 154 -5.09 10.49 4.28
CA PHE A 154 -4.44 10.64 5.57
C PHE A 154 -4.83 11.97 6.18
N THR A 155 -4.81 12.03 7.51
CA THR A 155 -4.89 13.30 8.23
C THR A 155 -3.72 13.41 9.18
N ILE A 156 -2.93 14.47 9.01
CA ILE A 156 -1.85 14.82 9.92
C ILE A 156 -2.22 16.17 10.53
N PHE A 157 -2.44 16.18 11.85
CA PHE A 157 -3.03 17.32 12.56
C PHE A 157 -4.38 17.75 11.96
N ASP A 158 -4.46 18.95 11.37
CA ASP A 158 -5.67 19.51 10.76
C ASP A 158 -5.58 19.52 9.21
N VAL A 159 -4.59 18.82 8.63
CA VAL A 159 -4.38 18.76 7.19
C VAL A 159 -4.77 17.39 6.65
N SER A 160 -5.68 17.39 5.67
CA SER A 160 -6.05 16.21 4.91
C SER A 160 -5.13 16.07 3.69
N LEU A 161 -4.51 14.91 3.57
CA LEU A 161 -3.57 14.56 2.51
C LEU A 161 -4.14 13.37 1.73
N GLU A 162 -3.92 13.35 0.42
CA GLU A 162 -4.34 12.26 -0.45
C GLU A 162 -3.09 11.67 -1.13
N ILE A 163 -2.57 10.56 -0.60
CA ILE A 163 -1.37 9.93 -1.17
C ILE A 163 -1.81 9.01 -2.31
N GLN A 164 -1.40 9.33 -3.53
CA GLN A 164 -1.64 8.47 -4.68
C GLN A 164 -0.56 7.38 -4.75
N VAL A 165 -0.99 6.13 -4.85
CA VAL A 165 -0.16 4.96 -5.13
C VAL A 165 -0.43 4.51 -6.56
N SER A 166 0.59 4.60 -7.40
CA SER A 166 0.52 4.25 -8.82
C SER A 166 0.92 2.79 -9.05
N GLY A 167 0.34 2.15 -10.07
CA GLY A 167 0.71 0.77 -10.43
C GLY A 167 0.44 -0.23 -9.31
N ALA A 168 -0.53 0.04 -8.45
CA ALA A 168 -0.80 -0.75 -7.27
C ALA A 168 -1.20 -2.19 -7.61
N ILE A 169 -0.62 -3.14 -6.89
CA ILE A 169 -0.95 -4.56 -6.94
C ILE A 169 -1.35 -5.02 -5.54
N PHE A 170 -2.47 -5.74 -5.45
CA PHE A 170 -2.88 -6.48 -4.27
C PHE A 170 -2.66 -7.97 -4.51
N GLY A 171 -2.09 -8.67 -3.54
CA GLY A 171 -1.97 -10.12 -3.51
C GLY A 171 -2.54 -10.60 -2.19
N LEU A 172 -3.75 -11.16 -2.20
CA LEU A 172 -4.52 -11.46 -0.99
C LEU A 172 -4.85 -12.95 -0.90
N THR A 173 -4.86 -13.46 0.32
CA THR A 173 -5.45 -14.73 0.69
C THR A 173 -6.71 -14.46 1.51
N LEU A 174 -7.83 -14.96 1.02
CA LEU A 174 -9.16 -14.80 1.61
C LEU A 174 -9.50 -16.01 2.46
N SER A 175 -10.01 -15.77 3.66
CA SER A 175 -10.57 -16.79 4.53
C SER A 175 -12.08 -16.88 4.32
N PRO A 176 -12.70 -18.07 4.48
CA PRO A 176 -14.15 -18.24 4.30
C PRO A 176 -15.04 -17.44 5.26
N ASP A 177 -14.47 -16.90 6.35
CA ASP A 177 -15.16 -16.05 7.33
C ASP A 177 -15.10 -14.55 7.00
N GLY A 178 -14.46 -14.19 5.88
CA GLY A 178 -14.32 -12.81 5.41
C GLY A 178 -13.08 -12.08 5.96
N HIS A 179 -12.23 -12.77 6.71
CA HIS A 179 -10.87 -12.31 7.02
C HIS A 179 -9.98 -12.40 5.78
N PHE A 180 -9.02 -11.50 5.65
CA PHE A 180 -7.99 -11.60 4.62
C PHE A 180 -6.64 -11.10 5.10
N GLU A 181 -5.58 -11.65 4.52
CA GLU A 181 -4.19 -11.24 4.70
C GLU A 181 -3.48 -11.21 3.35
N GLY A 182 -2.44 -10.39 3.22
CA GLY A 182 -1.65 -10.36 2.01
C GLY A 182 -0.74 -9.16 1.92
N LEU A 183 -0.46 -8.78 0.68
CA LEU A 183 0.42 -7.69 0.32
C LEU A 183 -0.31 -6.66 -0.55
N PHE A 184 0.08 -5.41 -0.38
CA PHE A 184 -0.32 -4.27 -1.20
C PHE A 184 0.96 -3.49 -1.54
N GLY A 185 1.33 -3.40 -2.82
CA GLY A 185 2.53 -2.68 -3.25
C GLY A 185 2.25 -1.78 -4.44
N GLY A 186 3.11 -0.79 -4.66
CA GLY A 186 3.03 0.16 -5.78
C GLY A 186 4.10 1.27 -5.70
N GLY A 187 4.01 2.26 -6.58
CA GLY A 187 4.93 3.40 -6.64
C GLY A 187 4.37 4.66 -5.97
N LEU A 188 5.22 5.38 -5.24
CA LEU A 188 4.94 6.69 -4.67
C LEU A 188 5.79 7.77 -5.36
N ASP A 189 5.17 8.86 -5.78
CA ASP A 189 5.87 10.01 -6.36
C ASP A 189 6.71 10.74 -5.30
N VAL A 190 8.02 10.80 -5.51
CA VAL A 190 8.96 11.36 -4.53
C VAL A 190 8.81 12.87 -4.38
N ASP A 191 8.58 13.59 -5.48
CA ASP A 191 8.40 15.04 -5.44
C ASP A 191 7.10 15.42 -4.69
N TYR A 192 6.06 14.62 -4.83
CA TYR A 192 4.82 14.74 -4.08
C TYR A 192 5.03 14.55 -2.58
N LEU A 193 5.75 13.49 -2.18
CA LEU A 193 6.08 13.23 -0.77
C LEU A 193 6.91 14.38 -0.16
N LEU A 194 7.91 14.88 -0.89
CA LEU A 194 8.73 16.00 -0.44
C LEU A 194 7.94 17.29 -0.34
N ARG A 195 7.05 17.56 -1.29
CA ARG A 195 6.15 18.72 -1.23
C ARG A 195 5.26 18.67 0.00
N ILE A 196 4.68 17.51 0.33
CA ILE A 196 3.91 17.33 1.56
C ILE A 196 4.76 17.62 2.79
N ALA A 197 5.96 17.03 2.88
CA ALA A 197 6.85 17.24 4.02
C ALA A 197 7.18 18.73 4.21
N GLN A 198 7.35 19.48 3.11
CA GLN A 198 7.58 20.91 3.15
C GLN A 198 6.33 21.70 3.60
N GLU A 199 5.15 21.37 3.07
CA GLU A 199 3.87 22.03 3.40
C GLU A 199 3.50 21.83 4.89
N GLU A 200 3.76 20.64 5.42
CA GLU A 200 3.51 20.28 6.83
C GLU A 200 4.57 20.79 7.80
N ASN A 201 5.54 21.59 7.31
CA ASN A 201 6.66 22.13 8.11
C ASN A 201 7.40 21.04 8.89
N VAL A 202 7.65 19.89 8.25
CA VAL A 202 8.57 18.89 8.79
C VAL A 202 9.89 19.56 9.14
N ASP A 203 10.50 19.14 10.25
CA ASP A 203 11.75 19.71 10.74
C ASP A 203 12.79 19.86 9.59
N PRO A 204 13.40 21.05 9.39
CA PRO A 204 14.30 21.27 8.26
C PRO A 204 15.51 20.33 8.21
N ASP A 205 16.00 19.87 9.37
CA ASP A 205 17.11 18.92 9.42
C ASP A 205 16.64 17.52 9.00
N LEU A 206 15.41 17.13 9.38
CA LEU A 206 14.77 15.91 8.88
C LEU A 206 14.49 15.99 7.38
N TYR A 207 13.91 17.08 6.89
CA TYR A 207 13.67 17.30 5.46
C TYR A 207 14.96 17.19 4.64
N GLY A 208 16.03 17.87 5.09
CA GLY A 208 17.35 17.82 4.46
C GLY A 208 17.99 16.43 4.46
N THR A 209 17.51 15.51 5.31
CA THR A 209 17.89 14.10 5.33
C THR A 209 16.98 13.26 4.41
N LEU A 210 15.67 13.51 4.39
CA LEU A 210 14.70 12.75 3.61
C LEU A 210 14.89 12.92 2.10
N GLU A 211 15.08 14.15 1.62
CA GLU A 211 15.22 14.43 0.19
C GLU A 211 16.31 13.59 -0.50
N PRO A 212 17.59 13.62 -0.06
CA PRO A 212 18.61 12.82 -0.72
C PRO A 212 18.40 11.32 -0.56
N LEU A 213 17.76 10.86 0.52
CA LEU A 213 17.47 9.44 0.73
C LEU A 213 16.39 8.92 -0.21
N LEU A 214 15.27 9.65 -0.34
CA LEU A 214 14.17 9.26 -1.22
C LEU A 214 14.63 9.28 -2.68
N ARG A 215 15.30 10.36 -3.12
CA ARG A 215 15.82 10.46 -4.50
C ARG A 215 16.85 9.38 -4.83
N ALA A 216 17.70 9.01 -3.87
CA ALA A 216 18.70 7.96 -4.07
C ALA A 216 18.12 6.54 -3.99
N ALA A 217 16.85 6.39 -3.62
CA ALA A 217 16.17 5.10 -3.52
C ALA A 217 15.00 4.96 -4.50
N SER A 218 14.71 5.99 -5.31
CA SER A 218 13.75 5.88 -6.41
C SER A 218 14.22 4.84 -7.41
N ASP A 219 13.32 3.91 -7.73
CA ASP A 219 13.56 2.73 -8.57
C ASP A 219 12.48 2.55 -9.64
N LEU A 220 11.39 3.32 -9.60
CA LEU A 220 10.28 3.22 -10.54
C LEU A 220 10.08 4.51 -11.35
N ASP A 221 9.40 4.36 -12.49
CA ASP A 221 9.02 5.45 -13.40
C ASP A 221 10.23 6.23 -13.92
N LEU A 222 11.13 5.51 -14.62
CA LEU A 222 12.28 6.09 -15.31
C LEU A 222 11.84 7.15 -16.33
N ASP A 223 12.32 8.37 -16.14
CA ASP A 223 12.02 9.47 -17.03
C ASP A 223 12.96 9.53 -18.26
N GLY A 224 12.72 10.52 -19.13
CA GLY A 224 13.51 10.70 -20.34
C GLY A 224 14.95 11.21 -20.12
N ASP A 225 15.27 11.65 -18.90
CA ASP A 225 16.58 12.12 -18.48
C ASP A 225 17.38 11.02 -17.73
N GLY A 226 16.75 9.86 -17.48
CA GLY A 226 17.36 8.70 -16.83
C GLY A 226 17.23 8.72 -15.30
N GLU A 227 16.27 9.45 -14.76
CA GLU A 227 16.00 9.51 -13.32
C GLU A 227 14.63 8.87 -13.00
N CYS A 228 14.56 8.11 -11.90
CA CYS A 228 13.31 7.53 -11.42
C CYS A 228 12.57 8.54 -10.56
N SER A 229 11.31 8.79 -10.90
CA SER A 229 10.46 9.75 -10.18
C SER A 229 9.71 9.11 -9.00
N GLN A 230 9.58 7.79 -9.01
CA GLN A 230 8.83 7.03 -8.02
C GLN A 230 9.73 6.10 -7.20
N ILE A 231 9.33 5.89 -5.95
CA ILE A 231 9.90 4.88 -5.07
C ILE A 231 8.88 3.76 -4.86
N SER A 232 9.31 2.51 -5.04
CA SER A 232 8.50 1.34 -4.78
C SER A 232 8.30 1.12 -3.28
N ILE A 233 7.09 0.73 -2.92
CA ILE A 233 6.70 0.45 -1.54
C ILE A 233 5.78 -0.77 -1.48
N THR A 234 5.98 -1.60 -0.45
CA THR A 234 5.08 -2.71 -0.13
C THR A 234 4.61 -2.63 1.32
N PHE A 235 3.32 -2.87 1.51
CA PHE A 235 2.68 -3.08 2.80
C PHE A 235 2.24 -4.53 2.95
N GLU A 236 2.42 -5.08 4.15
CA GLU A 236 1.60 -6.18 4.65
C GLU A 236 0.22 -5.63 5.02
N VAL A 237 -0.83 -6.24 4.48
CA VAL A 237 -2.21 -5.84 4.67
C VAL A 237 -3.01 -6.96 5.31
N SER A 238 -3.89 -6.62 6.25
CA SER A 238 -4.94 -7.51 6.74
C SER A 238 -6.26 -6.78 6.85
N GLY A 239 -7.34 -7.54 6.86
CA GLY A 239 -8.67 -6.97 7.00
C GLY A 239 -9.74 -7.96 7.43
N GLU A 240 -10.85 -7.38 7.85
CA GLU A 240 -11.98 -8.05 8.46
C GLU A 240 -13.24 -7.92 7.59
N LEU A 241 -14.18 -8.84 7.81
CA LEU A 241 -15.50 -8.78 7.18
C LEU A 241 -16.17 -7.43 7.50
N ALA A 242 -16.72 -6.79 6.47
CA ALA A 242 -17.54 -5.60 6.61
C ALA A 242 -18.68 -5.65 5.59
N PHE A 243 -19.72 -4.86 5.85
CA PHE A 243 -20.88 -4.71 5.00
C PHE A 243 -21.01 -3.25 4.54
N LEU A 244 -21.66 -3.08 3.42
CA LEU A 244 -22.05 -1.76 2.92
C LEU A 244 -23.55 -1.54 3.14
N PHE A 245 -23.94 -0.30 3.44
CA PHE A 245 -25.35 0.04 3.40
C PHE A 245 -25.88 -0.11 1.96
N PRO A 246 -27.11 -0.65 1.79
CA PRO A 246 -27.73 -0.70 0.49
C PRO A 246 -28.01 0.72 -0.02
N GLU A 247 -27.77 0.94 -1.31
CA GLU A 247 -28.08 2.20 -2.02
C GLU A 247 -29.59 2.47 -2.15
#